data_AF-A0A6M8VWG2-F1
#
_entry.id   AF-A0A6M8VWG2-F1
#
_cell.length_a   1.000
_cell.length_b   1.000
_cell.length_c   1.000
_cell.angle_alpha   90.00
_cell.angle_beta   90.00
_cell.angle_gamma   90.00
#
_symmetry.space_group_name_H-M   'P 1'
#
loop_
_entity.id
_entity.type
_entity.pdbx_description
1 polymer ?
#
loop_
_entity_poly.entity_id
_entity_poly.type
_entity_poly.pdbx_seq_one_letter_code
_entity_poly.pdbx_strand_id
1 'polypeptide(L)'
;MSIDQILGADRSDLAEAMRQRVQAAFDGLNPGPDGVARGAGVEVLSITAARMHPPSDVAPKFEEVVIAEQNRQSKIETALGAEVELLAGVAGSVESAREIVEAIDILDDMRTAGADEQQQAEQEAIVVDLIADARGEAAIVLAGAQAQRWNKHMGAWSEAIRYEGMVESYRASPMVYRARMYFDTLQQSIAGSRLFIVGSGVADLHIRGELQTEKVGLDLFTKDPNE
;
A
#
# COMPACT_ATOMS: atom_id res chain seq x y z
N MET A 1 -3.88 19.52 46.78
CA MET A 1 -3.83 20.37 45.58
C MET A 1 -2.44 20.23 44.99
N SER A 2 -2.31 19.61 43.83
CA SER A 2 -1.06 19.64 43.06
C SER A 2 -0.97 20.97 42.29
N ILE A 3 0.24 21.40 41.93
CA ILE A 3 0.47 22.58 41.09
C ILE A 3 -0.26 22.45 39.74
N ASP A 4 -0.37 21.22 39.24
CA ASP A 4 -1.06 20.90 37.98
C ASP A 4 -2.58 21.13 38.05
N GLN A 5 -3.21 20.85 39.19
CA GLN A 5 -4.64 21.18 39.40
C GLN A 5 -4.92 22.69 39.45
N ILE A 6 -3.90 23.49 39.80
CA ILE A 6 -4.01 24.96 39.89
C ILE A 6 -3.71 25.59 38.52
N LEU A 7 -2.78 25.01 37.75
CA LEU A 7 -2.32 25.56 36.47
C LEU A 7 -2.97 24.89 35.24
N GLY A 8 -3.60 23.73 35.39
CA GLY A 8 -4.18 22.91 34.32
C GLY A 8 -5.70 23.04 34.14
N ALA A 9 -6.37 21.94 33.77
CA ALA A 9 -7.78 21.91 33.37
C ALA A 9 -8.78 22.09 34.54
N ASP A 10 -8.39 21.74 35.78
CA ASP A 10 -9.28 21.73 36.95
C ASP A 10 -9.44 23.10 37.64
N ARG A 11 -9.15 24.19 36.93
CA ARG A 11 -9.22 25.56 37.47
C ARG A 11 -10.62 25.97 37.92
N SER A 12 -11.66 25.45 37.26
CA SER A 12 -13.07 25.69 37.61
C SER A 12 -13.38 25.20 39.02
N ASP A 13 -12.88 24.03 39.38
CA ASP A 13 -13.20 23.34 40.62
C ASP A 13 -12.51 24.04 41.80
N LEU A 14 -11.31 24.56 41.57
CA LEU A 14 -10.58 25.38 42.52
C LEU A 14 -11.26 26.75 42.74
N ALA A 15 -11.72 27.39 41.67
CA ALA A 15 -12.45 28.66 41.76
C ALA A 15 -13.75 28.50 42.55
N GLU A 16 -14.47 27.40 42.34
CA GLU A 16 -15.70 27.08 43.06
C GLU A 16 -15.44 26.76 44.54
N ALA A 17 -14.40 25.97 44.83
CA ALA A 17 -13.98 25.70 46.21
C ALA A 17 -13.56 26.97 46.96
N MET A 18 -12.86 27.90 46.29
CA MET A 18 -12.51 29.21 46.85
C MET A 18 -13.77 30.05 47.12
N ARG A 19 -14.69 30.11 46.15
CA ARG A 19 -15.97 30.84 46.27
C ARG A 19 -16.74 30.39 47.51
N GLN A 20 -16.89 29.07 47.68
CA GLN A 20 -17.60 28.50 48.83
C GLN A 20 -16.92 28.82 50.17
N ARG A 21 -15.58 28.74 50.24
CA ARG A 21 -14.84 29.09 51.47
C ARG A 21 -14.94 30.57 51.83
N VAL A 22 -14.90 31.44 50.83
CA VAL A 22 -15.03 32.89 51.03
C VAL A 22 -16.47 33.26 51.39
N GLN A 23 -17.47 32.63 50.75
CA GLN A 23 -18.87 32.80 51.13
C GLN A 23 -19.11 32.39 52.60
N ALA A 24 -18.64 31.20 53.00
CA ALA A 24 -18.75 30.73 54.37
C ALA A 24 -18.07 31.67 55.38
N ALA A 25 -16.95 32.30 55.00
CA ALA A 25 -16.30 33.31 55.83
C ALA A 25 -17.17 34.56 55.98
N PHE A 26 -17.78 35.06 54.91
CA PHE A 26 -18.68 36.22 54.97
C PHE A 26 -19.98 35.94 55.74
N ASP A 27 -20.53 34.73 55.63
CA ASP A 27 -21.71 34.30 56.37
C ASP A 27 -21.43 34.22 57.88
N GLY A 28 -20.19 33.93 58.27
CA GLY A 28 -19.74 33.86 59.66
C GLY A 28 -19.46 35.21 60.34
N LEU A 29 -19.53 36.34 59.63
CA LEU A 29 -19.23 37.65 60.19
C LEU A 29 -20.43 38.30 60.90
N ASN A 30 -20.15 39.38 61.64
CA ASN A 30 -21.13 40.20 62.37
C ASN A 30 -21.99 39.39 63.37
N PRO A 31 -21.36 38.79 64.41
CA PRO A 31 -22.12 38.08 65.44
C PRO A 31 -22.97 39.07 66.24
N GLY A 32 -24.24 38.72 66.42
CA GLY A 32 -25.14 39.50 67.26
C GLY A 32 -24.79 39.39 68.75
N PRO A 33 -25.49 40.13 69.64
CA PRO A 33 -25.34 40.02 71.09
C PRO A 33 -25.60 38.60 71.64
N ASP A 34 -26.28 37.78 70.85
CA ASP A 34 -26.60 36.37 71.03
C ASP A 34 -25.51 35.40 70.54
N GLY A 35 -24.40 35.92 70.01
CA GLY A 35 -23.26 35.12 69.50
C GLY A 35 -23.51 34.44 68.15
N VAL A 36 -24.72 34.57 67.58
CA VAL A 36 -25.09 34.00 66.28
C VAL A 36 -24.59 34.93 65.16
N ALA A 37 -23.85 34.38 64.21
CA ALA A 37 -23.39 35.11 63.02
C ALA A 37 -24.58 35.54 62.16
N ARG A 38 -24.63 36.82 61.78
CA ARG A 38 -25.69 37.40 60.94
C ARG A 38 -25.24 37.61 59.48
N GLY A 39 -23.99 37.29 59.19
CA GLY A 39 -23.38 37.46 57.88
C GLY A 39 -23.07 38.92 57.54
N ALA A 40 -22.25 39.10 56.52
CA ALA A 40 -21.88 40.41 55.98
C ALA A 40 -22.93 41.01 55.02
N GLY A 41 -23.98 40.25 54.66
CA GLY A 41 -24.99 40.67 53.68
C GLY A 41 -24.47 40.72 52.24
N VAL A 42 -23.41 39.96 51.92
CA VAL A 42 -22.76 39.92 50.61
C VAL A 42 -22.81 38.49 50.05
N GLU A 43 -23.13 38.37 48.77
CA GLU A 43 -23.09 37.10 48.02
C GLU A 43 -21.92 37.10 47.05
N VAL A 44 -21.08 36.07 47.14
CA VAL A 44 -19.93 35.87 46.25
C VAL A 44 -20.40 35.10 45.01
N LEU A 45 -20.62 35.84 43.93
CA LEU A 45 -21.07 35.29 42.64
C LEU A 45 -19.96 34.49 41.93
N SER A 46 -18.73 34.97 41.98
CA SER A 46 -17.57 34.29 41.38
C SER A 46 -16.26 34.74 42.00
N ILE A 47 -15.26 33.86 41.97
CA ILE A 47 -13.87 34.17 42.28
C ILE A 47 -13.03 33.72 41.11
N THR A 48 -12.24 34.65 40.56
CA THR A 48 -11.34 34.37 39.44
C THR A 48 -9.92 34.67 39.86
N ALA A 49 -9.01 33.70 39.69
CA ALA A 49 -7.58 33.95 39.83
C ALA A 49 -7.07 34.67 38.58
N ALA A 50 -6.66 35.93 38.71
CA ALA A 50 -6.36 36.80 37.57
C ALA A 50 -5.12 36.40 36.75
N ARG A 51 -4.01 36.05 37.42
CA ARG A 51 -2.76 35.63 36.76
C ARG A 51 -1.96 34.74 37.70
N MET A 52 -1.88 33.45 37.37
CA MET A 52 -0.97 32.51 38.02
C MET A 52 0.11 32.17 36.99
N HIS A 53 1.30 32.74 37.17
CA HIS A 53 2.48 32.40 36.38
C HIS A 53 3.52 31.84 37.35
N PRO A 54 4.22 30.75 37.00
CA PRO A 54 5.38 30.32 37.76
C PRO A 54 6.39 31.46 37.87
N PRO A 55 7.15 31.58 38.97
CA PRO A 55 8.22 32.56 39.04
C PRO A 55 9.24 32.34 37.90
N SER A 56 9.82 33.43 37.40
CA SER A 56 10.55 33.46 36.12
C SER A 56 11.83 32.62 36.09
N ASP A 57 12.34 32.23 37.25
CA ASP A 57 13.51 31.35 37.43
C ASP A 57 13.18 29.86 37.19
N VAL A 58 11.93 29.45 37.44
CA VAL A 58 11.49 28.06 37.28
C VAL A 58 10.60 27.84 36.06
N ALA A 59 9.99 28.90 35.51
CA ALA A 59 9.12 28.84 34.33
C ALA A 59 9.72 28.04 33.15
N PRO A 60 11.02 28.22 32.77
CA PRO A 60 11.60 27.45 31.67
C PRO A 60 11.60 25.94 31.90
N LYS A 61 11.81 25.49 33.15
CA LYS A 61 11.81 24.06 33.50
C LYS A 61 10.41 23.45 33.44
N PHE A 62 9.37 24.23 33.73
CA PHE A 62 7.97 23.78 33.56
C PHE A 62 7.60 23.71 32.08
N GLU A 63 8.03 24.67 31.27
CA GLU A 63 7.84 24.66 29.81
C GLU A 63 8.50 23.43 29.17
N GLU A 64 9.72 23.07 29.59
CA GLU A 64 10.41 21.87 29.11
C GLU A 64 9.60 20.59 29.31
N VAL A 65 8.96 20.40 30.48
CA VAL A 65 8.13 19.21 30.76
C VAL A 65 6.90 19.18 29.86
N VAL A 66 6.23 20.32 29.68
CA VAL A 66 5.05 20.42 28.79
C VAL A 66 5.42 20.14 27.34
N ILE A 67 6.54 20.71 26.87
CA ILE A 67 7.07 20.44 25.53
C ILE A 67 7.48 18.98 25.38
N ALA A 68 8.11 18.38 26.40
CA ALA A 68 8.48 16.97 26.37
C ALA A 68 7.25 16.06 26.28
N GLU A 69 6.19 16.35 27.03
CA GLU A 69 4.94 15.59 27.00
C GLU A 69 4.21 15.77 25.66
N GLN A 70 4.15 16.99 25.14
CA GLN A 70 3.60 17.28 23.81
C GLN A 70 4.39 16.55 22.71
N ASN A 71 5.71 16.55 22.79
CA ASN A 71 6.58 15.82 21.85
C ASN A 71 6.37 14.31 21.96
N ARG A 72 6.22 13.77 23.17
CA ARG A 72 5.91 12.36 23.41
C ARG A 72 4.59 11.99 22.73
N GLN A 73 3.54 12.76 22.98
CA GLN A 73 2.23 12.53 22.39
C GLN A 73 2.29 12.66 20.85
N SER A 74 2.94 13.70 20.33
CA SER A 74 3.10 13.90 18.89
C SER A 74 3.80 12.72 18.22
N LYS A 75 4.84 12.15 18.85
CA LYS A 75 5.53 10.97 18.32
C LYS A 75 4.63 9.74 18.31
N ILE A 76 3.82 9.54 19.35
CA ILE A 76 2.87 8.43 19.43
C ILE A 76 1.84 8.56 18.32
N GLU A 77 1.20 9.72 18.17
CA GLU A 77 0.21 9.94 17.11
C GLU A 77 0.79 9.77 15.71
N THR A 78 2.03 10.23 15.50
CA THR A 78 2.72 10.04 14.21
C THR A 78 2.99 8.56 13.93
N ALA A 79 3.41 7.79 14.93
CA ALA A 79 3.64 6.35 14.80
C ALA A 79 2.34 5.59 14.51
N LEU A 80 1.25 5.92 15.22
CA LEU A 80 -0.08 5.34 14.98
C LEU A 80 -0.59 5.68 13.59
N GLY A 81 -0.39 6.92 13.13
CA GLY A 81 -0.72 7.33 11.76
C GLY A 81 0.03 6.52 10.71
N ALA A 82 1.34 6.33 10.88
CA ALA A 82 2.16 5.54 9.97
C ALA A 82 1.77 4.05 9.96
N GLU A 83 1.40 3.49 11.11
CA GLU A 83 0.89 2.12 11.21
C GLU A 83 -0.41 1.96 10.39
N VAL A 84 -1.37 2.85 10.60
CA VAL A 84 -2.65 2.82 9.86
C VAL A 84 -2.42 2.99 8.36
N GLU A 85 -1.57 3.92 7.95
CA GLU A 85 -1.22 4.16 6.55
C GLU A 85 -0.60 2.91 5.91
N LEU A 86 0.35 2.27 6.59
CA LEU A 86 1.02 1.07 6.08
C LEU A 86 0.05 -0.11 5.96
N LEU A 87 -0.74 -0.39 7.01
CA LEU A 87 -1.68 -1.50 7.01
C LEU A 87 -2.79 -1.29 5.96
N ALA A 88 -3.33 -0.07 5.87
CA ALA A 88 -4.33 0.26 4.86
C ALA A 88 -3.77 0.27 3.43
N GLY A 89 -2.51 0.65 3.23
CA GLY A 89 -1.86 0.55 1.92
C GLY A 89 -1.71 -0.90 1.46
N VAL A 90 -1.19 -1.77 2.33
CA VAL A 90 -0.91 -3.17 2.00
C VAL A 90 -2.19 -3.99 1.83
N ALA A 91 -3.17 -3.83 2.72
CA ALA A 91 -4.38 -4.65 2.79
C ALA A 91 -5.69 -3.88 2.55
N GLY A 92 -5.63 -2.64 2.06
CA GLY A 92 -6.83 -1.81 1.82
C GLY A 92 -7.46 -1.22 3.09
N SER A 93 -7.41 -1.92 4.22
CA SER A 93 -7.86 -1.43 5.53
C SER A 93 -7.10 -2.08 6.69
N VAL A 94 -7.12 -1.43 7.86
CA VAL A 94 -6.52 -1.97 9.09
C VAL A 94 -7.22 -3.26 9.54
N GLU A 95 -8.54 -3.35 9.35
CA GLU A 95 -9.31 -4.55 9.73
C GLU A 95 -8.92 -5.73 8.86
N SER A 96 -8.94 -5.56 7.54
CA SER A 96 -8.52 -6.59 6.58
C SER A 96 -7.07 -7.01 6.80
N ALA A 97 -6.18 -6.08 7.16
CA ALA A 97 -4.79 -6.42 7.49
C ALA A 97 -4.70 -7.40 8.67
N ARG A 98 -5.49 -7.17 9.72
CA ARG A 98 -5.52 -8.03 10.91
C ARG A 98 -6.10 -9.41 10.58
N GLU A 99 -7.21 -9.45 9.84
CA GLU A 99 -7.83 -10.70 9.40
C GLU A 99 -6.86 -11.55 8.54
N ILE A 100 -6.14 -10.91 7.62
CA ILE A 100 -5.13 -11.58 6.78
C ILE A 100 -3.98 -12.12 7.63
N VAL A 101 -3.45 -11.32 8.56
CA VAL A 101 -2.34 -11.76 9.44
C VAL A 101 -2.78 -12.93 10.31
N GLU A 102 -3.97 -12.88 10.90
CA GLU A 102 -4.51 -13.99 11.69
C GLU A 102 -4.65 -15.27 10.86
N ALA A 103 -5.16 -15.16 9.63
CA ALA A 103 -5.28 -16.30 8.73
C ALA A 103 -3.92 -16.89 8.32
N ILE A 104 -2.90 -16.04 8.16
CA ILE A 104 -1.51 -16.45 7.89
C ILE A 104 -0.90 -17.14 9.11
N ASP A 105 -1.07 -16.60 10.32
CA ASP A 105 -0.56 -17.18 11.55
C ASP A 105 -1.13 -18.60 11.76
N ILE A 106 -2.44 -18.78 11.51
CA ILE A 106 -3.10 -20.09 11.54
C ILE A 106 -2.45 -21.04 10.51
N LEU A 107 -2.20 -20.58 9.29
CA LEU A 107 -1.57 -21.40 8.24
C LEU A 107 -0.14 -21.81 8.63
N ASP A 108 0.63 -20.91 9.20
CA ASP A 108 2.02 -21.17 9.63
C ASP A 108 2.07 -22.10 10.84
N ASP A 109 1.12 -21.99 11.78
CA ASP A 109 0.94 -22.93 12.88
C ASP A 109 0.59 -24.33 12.35
N MET A 110 -0.31 -24.44 11.36
CA MET A 110 -0.67 -25.71 10.73
C MET A 110 0.52 -26.37 10.03
N ARG A 111 1.33 -25.57 9.32
CA ARG A 111 2.56 -26.03 8.66
C ARG A 111 3.58 -26.53 9.69
N THR A 112 3.73 -25.80 10.79
CA THR A 112 4.67 -26.16 11.87
C THR A 112 4.22 -27.42 12.63
N ALA A 113 2.91 -27.59 12.83
CA ALA A 113 2.33 -28.77 13.46
C ALA A 113 2.34 -30.02 12.55
N GLY A 114 2.68 -29.87 11.27
CA GLY A 114 2.67 -30.97 10.31
C GLY A 114 1.26 -31.46 9.96
N ALA A 115 0.29 -30.54 9.87
CA ALA A 115 -1.07 -30.84 9.46
C ALA A 115 -1.13 -31.46 8.05
N ASP A 116 -2.24 -32.12 7.70
CA ASP A 116 -2.41 -32.74 6.39
C ASP A 116 -2.32 -31.69 5.26
N GLU A 117 -1.70 -32.07 4.14
CA GLU A 117 -1.52 -31.18 2.97
C GLU A 117 -2.85 -30.59 2.46
N GLN A 118 -3.94 -31.37 2.56
CA GLN A 118 -5.28 -30.92 2.17
C GLN A 118 -5.77 -29.77 3.05
N GLN A 119 -5.61 -29.90 4.37
CA GLN A 119 -6.02 -28.86 5.32
C GLN A 119 -5.19 -27.58 5.14
N GLN A 120 -3.89 -27.73 4.89
CA GLN A 120 -3.02 -26.60 4.59
C GLN A 120 -3.43 -25.90 3.29
N ALA A 121 -3.76 -26.65 2.25
CA ALA A 121 -4.20 -26.08 0.96
C ALA A 121 -5.55 -25.36 1.08
N GLU A 122 -6.48 -25.89 1.87
CA GLU A 122 -7.76 -25.23 2.17
C GLU A 122 -7.54 -23.91 2.91
N GLN A 123 -6.69 -23.90 3.93
CA GLN A 123 -6.36 -22.67 4.67
C GLN A 123 -5.60 -21.66 3.81
N GLU A 124 -4.68 -22.12 2.95
CA GLU A 124 -3.97 -21.26 2.01
C GLU A 124 -4.92 -20.60 1.01
N ALA A 125 -5.96 -21.31 0.56
CA ALA A 125 -7.00 -20.73 -0.29
C ALA A 125 -7.75 -19.60 0.43
N ILE A 126 -8.08 -19.77 1.71
CA ILE A 126 -8.72 -18.72 2.53
C ILE A 126 -7.83 -17.47 2.61
N VAL A 127 -6.53 -17.63 2.88
CA VAL A 127 -5.58 -16.51 2.92
C VAL A 127 -5.53 -15.79 1.57
N VAL A 128 -5.46 -16.54 0.47
CA VAL A 128 -5.45 -15.99 -0.89
C VAL A 128 -6.72 -15.22 -1.20
N ASP A 129 -7.89 -15.73 -0.82
CA ASP A 129 -9.18 -15.07 -1.03
C ASP A 129 -9.28 -13.77 -0.22
N LEU A 130 -8.88 -13.79 1.07
CA LEU A 130 -8.85 -12.60 1.92
C LEU A 130 -7.94 -11.51 1.32
N ILE A 131 -6.73 -11.87 0.86
CA ILE A 131 -5.81 -10.92 0.22
C ILE A 131 -6.43 -10.35 -1.07
N ALA A 132 -7.11 -11.17 -1.87
CA ALA A 132 -7.72 -10.73 -3.12
C ALA A 132 -8.89 -9.75 -2.88
N ASP A 133 -9.73 -10.02 -1.89
CA ASP A 133 -10.89 -9.21 -1.54
C ASP A 133 -10.50 -7.87 -0.88
N ALA A 134 -9.39 -7.86 -0.15
CA ALA A 134 -8.83 -6.68 0.52
C ALA A 134 -8.39 -5.57 -0.46
N ARG A 135 -8.07 -5.91 -1.72
CA ARG A 135 -7.74 -4.96 -2.81
C ARG A 135 -6.62 -3.94 -2.51
N GLY A 136 -5.74 -4.25 -1.56
CA GLY A 136 -4.52 -3.47 -1.29
C GLY A 136 -3.36 -3.82 -2.21
N GLU A 137 -2.16 -3.33 -1.90
CA GLU A 137 -0.93 -3.66 -2.64
C GLU A 137 -0.65 -5.17 -2.68
N ALA A 138 -0.94 -5.90 -1.59
CA ALA A 138 -0.77 -7.34 -1.54
C ALA A 138 -1.61 -8.07 -2.59
N ALA A 139 -2.84 -7.60 -2.84
CA ALA A 139 -3.73 -8.14 -3.86
C ALA A 139 -3.14 -7.98 -5.26
N ILE A 140 -2.49 -6.85 -5.54
CA ILE A 140 -1.85 -6.56 -6.82
C ILE A 140 -0.67 -7.51 -7.06
N VAL A 141 0.18 -7.71 -6.05
CA VAL A 141 1.31 -8.63 -6.11
C VAL A 141 0.83 -10.07 -6.34
N LEU A 142 -0.19 -10.49 -5.59
CA LEU A 142 -0.81 -11.81 -5.72
C LEU A 142 -1.39 -12.03 -7.13
N ALA A 143 -2.17 -11.07 -7.65
CA ALA A 143 -2.73 -11.14 -8.99
C ALA A 143 -1.63 -11.22 -10.07
N GLY A 144 -0.55 -10.44 -9.91
CA GLY A 144 0.62 -10.49 -10.79
C GLY A 144 1.30 -11.87 -10.79
N ALA A 145 1.48 -12.47 -9.61
CA ALA A 145 2.05 -13.81 -9.48
C ALA A 145 1.15 -14.89 -10.10
N GLN A 146 -0.16 -14.80 -9.90
CA GLN A 146 -1.14 -15.70 -10.52
C GLN A 146 -1.12 -15.60 -12.05
N ALA A 147 -1.06 -14.39 -12.60
CA ALA A 147 -0.94 -14.15 -14.04
C ALA A 147 0.36 -14.73 -14.61
N GLN A 148 1.50 -14.56 -13.92
CA GLN A 148 2.77 -15.16 -14.33
C GLN A 148 2.70 -16.69 -14.33
N ARG A 149 2.13 -17.29 -13.28
CA ARG A 149 1.92 -18.74 -13.19
C ARG A 149 1.06 -19.24 -14.34
N TRP A 150 -0.04 -18.54 -14.63
CA TRP A 150 -0.94 -18.87 -15.74
C TRP A 150 -0.22 -18.81 -17.09
N ASN A 151 0.50 -17.72 -17.37
CA ASN A 151 1.24 -17.57 -18.62
C ASN A 151 2.30 -18.66 -18.80
N LYS A 152 3.01 -19.03 -17.72
CA LYS A 152 3.98 -20.13 -17.76
C LYS A 152 3.31 -21.47 -18.07
N HIS A 153 2.21 -21.77 -17.39
CA HIS A 153 1.46 -23.01 -17.62
C HIS A 153 0.90 -23.07 -19.04
N MET A 154 0.23 -22.01 -19.49
CA MET A 154 -0.36 -21.93 -20.83
C MET A 154 0.69 -21.92 -21.93
N GLY A 155 1.86 -21.31 -21.69
CA GLY A 155 3.00 -21.39 -22.60
C GLY A 155 3.47 -22.83 -22.79
N ALA A 156 3.73 -23.55 -21.70
CA ALA A 156 4.12 -24.96 -21.74
C ALA A 156 3.04 -25.84 -22.39
N TRP A 157 1.78 -25.57 -22.10
CA TRP A 157 0.64 -26.29 -22.69
C TRP A 157 0.54 -26.05 -24.21
N SER A 158 0.69 -24.80 -24.65
CA SER A 158 0.70 -24.43 -26.07
C SER A 158 1.87 -25.10 -26.81
N GLU A 159 3.05 -25.14 -26.20
CA GLU A 159 4.22 -25.85 -26.76
C GLU A 159 3.97 -27.35 -26.90
N ALA A 160 3.34 -27.98 -25.90
CA ALA A 160 2.99 -29.39 -25.94
C ALA A 160 2.02 -29.70 -27.09
N ILE A 161 0.95 -28.90 -27.24
CA ILE A 161 -0.01 -29.06 -28.35
C ILE A 161 0.67 -28.86 -29.71
N ARG A 162 1.53 -27.85 -29.83
CA ARG A 162 2.27 -27.60 -31.07
C ARG A 162 3.15 -28.80 -31.41
N TYR A 163 3.86 -29.35 -30.42
CA TYR A 163 4.71 -30.52 -30.61
C TYR A 163 3.91 -31.75 -31.03
N GLU A 164 2.76 -32.00 -30.42
CA GLU A 164 1.85 -33.08 -30.81
C GLU A 164 1.40 -32.94 -32.28
N GLY A 165 0.96 -31.75 -32.67
CA GLY A 165 0.59 -31.46 -34.07
C GLY A 165 1.77 -31.62 -35.04
N MET A 166 2.99 -31.28 -34.62
CA MET A 166 4.21 -31.51 -35.41
C MET A 166 4.49 -32.99 -35.62
N VAL A 167 4.39 -33.80 -34.55
CA VAL A 167 4.61 -35.25 -34.61
C VAL A 167 3.59 -35.91 -35.54
N GLU A 168 2.32 -35.54 -35.45
CA GLU A 168 1.27 -36.07 -36.32
C GLU A 168 1.49 -35.67 -37.79
N SER A 169 1.85 -34.41 -38.05
CA SER A 169 2.19 -33.94 -39.40
C SER A 169 3.40 -34.67 -39.99
N TYR A 170 4.42 -34.91 -39.17
CA TYR A 170 5.63 -35.64 -39.58
C TYR A 170 5.31 -37.11 -39.89
N ARG A 171 4.49 -37.77 -39.05
CA ARG A 171 4.05 -39.16 -39.28
C ARG A 171 3.23 -39.29 -40.55
N ALA A 172 2.38 -38.32 -40.87
CA ALA A 172 1.55 -38.32 -42.07
C ALA A 172 2.38 -38.17 -43.37
N SER A 173 3.35 -37.25 -43.40
CA SER A 173 4.25 -37.10 -44.55
C SER A 173 5.61 -36.50 -44.16
N PRO A 174 6.63 -37.35 -43.91
CA PRO A 174 7.95 -36.88 -43.46
C PRO A 174 8.67 -36.00 -44.49
N MET A 175 8.46 -36.24 -45.78
CA MET A 175 9.12 -35.48 -46.84
C MET A 175 8.52 -34.08 -46.99
N VAL A 176 7.19 -33.98 -47.01
CA VAL A 176 6.47 -32.70 -47.12
C VAL A 176 6.69 -31.85 -45.88
N TYR A 177 6.64 -32.45 -44.69
CA TYR A 177 6.89 -31.74 -43.45
C TYR A 177 8.29 -31.10 -43.40
N ARG A 178 9.34 -31.88 -43.73
CA ARG A 178 10.73 -31.36 -43.75
C ARG A 178 10.92 -30.28 -44.81
N ALA A 179 10.36 -30.46 -46.00
CA ALA A 179 10.42 -29.46 -47.06
C ALA A 179 9.74 -28.16 -46.63
N ARG A 180 8.54 -28.24 -46.03
CA ARG A 180 7.82 -27.08 -45.49
C ARG A 180 8.63 -26.37 -44.40
N MET A 181 9.15 -27.11 -43.41
CA MET A 181 9.97 -26.53 -42.35
C MET A 181 11.21 -25.80 -42.91
N TYR A 182 11.86 -26.38 -43.93
CA TYR A 182 12.97 -25.74 -44.61
C TYR A 182 12.56 -24.42 -45.28
N PHE A 183 11.48 -24.42 -46.06
CA PHE A 183 11.01 -23.22 -46.75
C PHE A 183 10.47 -22.16 -45.79
N ASP A 184 9.77 -22.54 -44.72
CA ASP A 184 9.29 -21.62 -43.68
C ASP A 184 10.46 -20.95 -42.95
N THR A 185 11.51 -21.73 -42.61
CA THR A 185 12.73 -21.19 -41.98
C THR A 185 13.51 -20.29 -42.94
N LEU A 186 13.62 -20.70 -44.22
CA LEU A 186 14.25 -19.89 -45.25
C LEU A 186 13.51 -18.57 -45.43
N GLN A 187 12.17 -18.60 -45.51
CA GLN A 187 11.32 -17.41 -45.60
C GLN A 187 11.55 -16.47 -44.43
N GLN A 188 11.57 -16.97 -43.19
CA GLN A 188 11.81 -16.15 -42.00
C GLN A 188 13.22 -15.54 -42.00
N SER A 189 14.24 -16.29 -42.43
CA SER A 189 15.61 -15.80 -42.51
C SER A 189 15.79 -14.70 -43.57
N ILE A 190 15.13 -14.82 -44.72
CA ILE A 190 15.23 -13.83 -45.81
C ILE A 190 14.25 -12.67 -45.67
N ALA A 191 13.29 -12.71 -44.74
CA ALA A 191 12.23 -11.70 -44.60
C ALA A 191 12.75 -10.27 -44.38
N GLY A 192 13.91 -10.11 -43.74
CA GLY A 192 14.59 -8.81 -43.56
C GLY A 192 15.68 -8.51 -44.59
N SER A 193 15.90 -9.39 -45.56
CA SER A 193 16.98 -9.27 -46.54
C SER A 193 16.48 -8.66 -47.86
N ARG A 194 17.28 -7.78 -48.47
CA ARG A 194 17.00 -7.26 -49.82
C ARG A 194 17.24 -8.35 -50.86
N LEU A 195 16.15 -8.86 -51.44
CA LEU A 195 16.19 -9.83 -52.52
C LEU A 195 16.30 -9.12 -53.87
N PHE A 196 17.39 -9.35 -54.60
CA PHE A 196 17.57 -8.89 -55.98
C PHE A 196 17.35 -10.08 -56.93
N ILE A 197 16.26 -10.07 -57.69
CA ILE A 197 15.99 -11.08 -58.72
C ILE A 197 16.52 -10.55 -60.05
N VAL A 198 17.49 -11.26 -60.64
CA VAL A 198 18.09 -10.91 -61.93
C VAL A 198 17.68 -11.94 -62.98
N GLY A 199 17.11 -11.49 -64.10
CA GLY A 199 16.74 -12.36 -65.21
C GLY A 199 17.97 -12.95 -65.91
N SER A 200 17.94 -14.24 -66.25
CA SER A 200 19.02 -14.88 -67.00
C SER A 200 19.05 -14.33 -68.43
N GLY A 201 20.07 -13.53 -68.76
CA GLY A 201 20.26 -12.96 -70.09
C GLY A 201 20.86 -11.54 -70.13
N VAL A 202 21.00 -10.89 -68.97
CA VAL A 202 21.65 -9.57 -68.91
C VAL A 202 23.16 -9.77 -68.92
N ALA A 203 23.75 -9.81 -70.11
CA ALA A 203 25.19 -9.70 -70.27
C ALA A 203 25.57 -8.28 -69.80
N ASP A 204 26.24 -8.18 -68.64
CA ASP A 204 26.79 -6.95 -68.05
C ASP A 204 25.85 -6.13 -67.11
N LEU A 205 25.25 -6.79 -66.11
CA LEU A 205 24.52 -6.09 -65.04
C LEU A 205 25.47 -5.50 -63.98
N HIS A 206 25.63 -4.18 -63.98
CA HIS A 206 26.31 -3.44 -62.90
C HIS A 206 25.28 -2.87 -61.90
N ILE A 207 25.21 -3.46 -60.70
CA ILE A 207 24.39 -2.93 -59.59
C ILE A 207 25.25 -1.96 -58.78
N ARG A 208 24.97 -0.65 -58.89
CA ARG A 208 25.62 0.39 -58.09
C ARG A 208 24.70 0.74 -56.92
N GLY A 209 24.96 0.14 -55.76
CA GLY A 209 24.19 0.38 -54.54
C GLY A 209 24.91 1.35 -53.61
N GLU A 210 24.28 2.49 -53.29
CA GLU A 210 24.76 3.40 -52.25
C GLU A 210 24.14 2.95 -50.91
N LEU A 211 24.95 2.84 -49.84
CA LEU A 211 24.52 2.28 -48.54
C LEU A 211 23.38 3.07 -47.85
N GLN A 212 22.97 4.21 -48.43
CA GLN A 212 21.86 5.05 -47.95
C GLN A 212 20.58 4.90 -48.77
N THR A 213 20.59 4.19 -49.90
CA THR A 213 19.39 4.09 -50.73
C THR A 213 18.42 3.09 -50.11
N GLU A 214 17.27 3.57 -49.61
CA GLU A 214 16.29 2.77 -48.85
C GLU A 214 15.37 1.93 -49.76
N LYS A 215 15.14 2.35 -51.02
CA LYS A 215 14.43 1.55 -52.04
C LYS A 215 15.11 1.63 -53.40
N VAL A 216 15.61 0.50 -53.89
CA VAL A 216 16.07 0.33 -55.29
C VAL A 216 15.35 -0.88 -55.86
N GLY A 217 14.40 -0.65 -56.77
CA GLY A 217 13.64 -1.69 -57.48
C GLY A 217 12.19 -1.88 -57.02
N LEU A 218 11.48 -2.74 -57.75
CA LEU A 218 10.13 -3.20 -57.41
C LEU A 218 10.19 -4.11 -56.18
N ASP A 219 9.65 -3.64 -55.06
CA ASP A 219 9.43 -4.44 -53.88
C ASP A 219 8.15 -5.27 -54.08
N LEU A 220 8.33 -6.56 -54.34
CA LEU A 220 7.23 -7.49 -54.64
C LEU A 220 6.44 -7.90 -53.38
N PHE A 221 6.89 -7.52 -52.18
CA PHE A 221 6.33 -7.98 -50.91
C PHE A 221 5.61 -6.90 -50.11
N THR A 222 5.71 -5.63 -50.50
CA THR A 222 4.87 -4.56 -49.97
C THR A 222 3.67 -4.31 -50.87
N LYS A 223 2.46 -4.60 -50.39
CA LYS A 223 1.22 -4.16 -51.06
C LYS A 223 1.19 -2.63 -51.06
N ASP A 224 0.94 -2.03 -52.22
CA ASP A 224 0.78 -0.59 -52.36
C ASP A 224 -0.40 -0.14 -51.48
N PRO A 225 -0.26 0.83 -50.56
CA PRO A 225 -1.34 1.24 -49.67
C PRO A 225 -2.56 1.85 -50.39
N ASN A 226 -2.50 2.03 -51.72
CA ASN A 226 -3.60 2.51 -52.56
C ASN A 226 -4.25 1.42 -53.46
N GLU A 227 -3.90 0.13 -53.28
CA GLU A 227 -4.60 -1.06 -53.81
C GLU A 227 -5.28 -1.86 -52.69
#